data_AF-A0A1E1VZC0-F1
#
_entry.id   AF-A0A1E1VZC0-F1
#
_cell.length_a   1.000
_cell.length_b   1.000
_cell.length_c   1.000
_cell.angle_alpha   90.00
_cell.angle_beta   90.00
_cell.angle_gamma   90.00
#
_symmetry.space_group_name_H-M   'P 1'
#
loop_
_entity.id
_entity.type
_entity.pdbx_description
1 polymer ?
#
loop_
_entity_poly.entity_id
_entity_poly.type
_entity_poly.pdbx_seq_one_letter_code
_entity_poly.pdbx_strand_id
1 'polypeptide(L)'
;GTGLGAAGEGRVQPVEARVLPVGKSLDHCMAITERAAGQDPLKVEQKLRKLQKREEERNKRAYEREKEKERRNVFNFLNRTLGDKADGPEPTVATKMDIKQSTTKNLNIEQFKITEDARRVEREIVKLNTSLTRHAPGSAGHRNVNLQLMERNKELTTLRNKEKEISKEQNQRKNKEKMTVF
;
A
#
# COMPACT_ATOMS: atom_id res chain seq x y z
N GLY A 1 8.27 -61.57 -3.06
CA GLY A 1 8.81 -62.92 -2.79
C GLY A 1 7.74 -63.96 -3.07
N THR A 2 8.10 -65.14 -3.57
CA THR A 2 7.18 -66.28 -3.78
C THR A 2 7.06 -67.10 -2.49
N GLY A 3 6.31 -66.57 -1.53
CA GLY A 3 5.80 -67.32 -0.38
C GLY A 3 5.46 -66.53 0.88
N LEU A 4 4.16 -66.35 1.15
CA LEU A 4 3.52 -66.48 2.48
C LEU A 4 2.25 -67.32 2.24
N GLY A 5 2.16 -68.52 2.83
CA GLY A 5 1.15 -69.54 2.56
C GLY A 5 1.77 -70.92 2.28
N ALA A 6 1.02 -72.01 2.49
CA ALA A 6 1.54 -73.39 2.51
C ALA A 6 2.20 -73.87 1.20
N ALA A 7 1.81 -73.28 0.06
CA ALA A 7 2.35 -73.62 -1.27
C ALA A 7 3.24 -72.50 -1.87
N GLY A 8 3.68 -71.52 -1.08
CA GLY A 8 4.59 -70.48 -1.59
C GLY A 8 3.93 -69.37 -2.42
N GLU A 9 2.64 -69.12 -2.26
CA GLU A 9 1.85 -68.14 -3.03
C GLU A 9 2.03 -66.66 -2.60
N GLY A 10 3.20 -66.28 -2.11
CA GLY A 10 3.44 -64.90 -1.70
C GLY A 10 3.37 -63.92 -2.86
N ARG A 11 2.77 -62.75 -2.63
CA ARG A 11 2.76 -61.66 -3.61
C ARG A 11 4.17 -61.13 -3.86
N VAL A 12 4.53 -61.02 -5.14
CA VAL A 12 5.81 -60.43 -5.59
C VAL A 12 5.65 -58.93 -5.89
N GLN A 13 4.43 -58.47 -6.14
CA GLN A 13 4.15 -57.06 -6.42
C GLN A 13 4.31 -56.21 -5.15
N PRO A 14 5.04 -55.08 -5.21
CA PRO A 14 5.11 -54.12 -4.13
C PRO A 14 3.71 -53.64 -3.75
N VAL A 15 3.42 -53.62 -2.45
CA VAL A 15 2.16 -53.10 -1.91
C VAL A 15 2.43 -51.77 -1.23
N GLU A 16 1.57 -50.79 -1.45
CA GLU A 16 1.66 -49.48 -0.79
C GLU A 16 1.45 -49.64 0.73
N ALA A 17 2.46 -49.23 1.51
CA ALA A 17 2.33 -49.17 2.97
C ALA A 17 1.60 -47.87 3.36
N ARG A 18 0.38 -48.00 3.91
CA ARG A 18 -0.36 -46.87 4.49
C ARG A 18 -0.15 -46.83 5.99
N VAL A 19 0.37 -45.71 6.49
CA VAL A 19 0.54 -45.48 7.94
C VAL A 19 -0.79 -45.06 8.54
N LEU A 20 -1.32 -45.89 9.44
CA LEU A 20 -2.56 -45.62 10.17
C LEU A 20 -2.27 -44.85 11.46
N PRO A 21 -3.22 -44.03 11.95
CA PRO A 21 -3.07 -43.34 13.23
C PRO A 21 -2.92 -44.34 14.38
N VAL A 22 -1.92 -44.13 15.23
CA VAL A 22 -1.64 -44.98 16.40
C VAL A 22 -2.80 -44.96 17.40
N GLY A 23 -3.06 -46.10 18.04
CA GLY A 23 -4.09 -46.22 19.08
C GLY A 23 -5.54 -46.32 18.58
N LYS A 24 -5.76 -46.56 17.28
CA LYS A 24 -7.10 -46.76 16.70
C LYS A 24 -7.28 -48.16 16.15
N SER A 25 -8.51 -48.69 16.22
CA SER A 25 -8.83 -50.02 15.66
C SER A 25 -8.78 -50.00 14.13
N LEU A 26 -8.50 -51.16 13.54
CA LEU A 26 -8.50 -51.34 12.09
C LEU A 26 -9.87 -51.00 11.48
N ASP A 27 -10.95 -51.40 12.15
CA ASP A 27 -12.33 -51.09 11.72
C ASP A 27 -12.59 -49.58 11.69
N HIS A 28 -12.05 -48.83 12.66
CA HIS A 28 -12.15 -47.37 12.66
C HIS A 28 -11.37 -46.76 11.49
N CYS A 29 -10.21 -47.34 11.15
CA CYS A 29 -9.42 -46.91 10.01
C CYS A 29 -10.15 -47.20 8.69
N MET A 30 -10.77 -48.38 8.55
CA MET A 30 -11.58 -48.73 7.39
C MET A 30 -12.78 -47.78 7.24
N ALA A 31 -13.49 -47.50 8.33
CA ALA A 31 -14.61 -46.56 8.31
C ALA A 31 -14.19 -45.13 7.91
N ILE A 32 -13.00 -44.66 8.32
CA ILE A 32 -12.46 -43.37 7.86
C ILE A 32 -12.17 -43.43 6.35
N THR A 33 -11.56 -44.50 5.87
CA THR A 33 -11.21 -44.64 4.45
C THR A 33 -12.44 -44.76 3.56
N GLU A 34 -13.49 -45.47 3.98
CA GLU A 34 -14.77 -45.57 3.26
C GLU A 34 -15.51 -44.24 3.23
N ARG A 35 -15.55 -43.52 4.37
CA ARG A 35 -16.13 -42.18 4.44
C ARG A 35 -15.37 -41.19 3.55
N ALA A 36 -14.05 -41.28 3.48
CA ALA A 36 -13.22 -40.44 2.62
C ALA A 36 -13.37 -40.82 1.14
N ALA A 37 -13.46 -42.11 0.81
CA ALA A 37 -13.67 -42.61 -0.56
C ALA A 37 -15.05 -42.23 -1.13
N GLY A 38 -16.07 -42.07 -0.27
CA GLY A 38 -17.41 -41.61 -0.66
C GLY A 38 -17.57 -40.08 -0.76
N GLN A 39 -16.54 -39.29 -0.43
CA GLN A 39 -16.59 -37.83 -0.63
C GLN A 39 -15.96 -37.48 -1.98
N ASP A 40 -16.77 -36.89 -2.85
CA ASP A 40 -16.30 -36.31 -4.10
C ASP A 40 -15.15 -35.31 -3.81
N PRO A 41 -13.93 -35.52 -4.35
CA PRO A 41 -12.76 -34.68 -4.05
C PRO A 41 -13.02 -33.19 -4.32
N LEU A 42 -13.88 -32.88 -5.29
CA LEU A 42 -14.29 -31.52 -5.62
C LEU A 42 -15.08 -30.85 -4.48
N LYS A 43 -15.89 -31.60 -3.72
CA LYS A 43 -16.64 -31.07 -2.57
C LYS A 43 -15.75 -30.79 -1.36
N VAL A 44 -14.68 -31.56 -1.18
CA VAL A 44 -13.71 -31.35 -0.09
C VAL A 44 -12.92 -30.07 -0.35
N GLU A 45 -12.41 -29.89 -1.57
CA GLU A 45 -11.69 -28.67 -1.97
C GLU A 45 -12.58 -27.42 -1.85
N GLN A 46 -13.83 -27.50 -2.31
CA GLN A 46 -14.79 -26.40 -2.19
C GLN A 46 -15.10 -26.03 -0.73
N LYS A 47 -15.19 -27.02 0.18
CA LYS A 47 -15.36 -26.76 1.62
C LYS A 47 -14.13 -26.08 2.21
N LEU A 48 -12.93 -26.55 1.87
CA LEU A 48 -11.67 -25.97 2.35
C LEU A 48 -11.53 -24.51 1.89
N ARG A 49 -11.83 -24.24 0.62
CA ARG A 49 -11.82 -22.89 0.05
C ARG A 49 -12.85 -21.95 0.71
N LYS A 50 -14.04 -22.47 1.04
CA LYS A 50 -15.06 -21.70 1.79
C LYS A 50 -14.60 -21.37 3.22
N LEU A 51 -13.91 -22.29 3.89
CA LEU A 51 -13.34 -22.07 5.21
C LEU A 51 -12.24 -21.00 5.18
N GLN A 52 -11.31 -21.10 4.23
CA GLN A 52 -10.24 -20.10 4.05
C GLN A 52 -10.82 -18.71 3.79
N LYS A 53 -11.77 -18.58 2.86
CA LYS A 53 -12.41 -17.30 2.55
C LYS A 53 -13.09 -16.68 3.80
N ARG A 54 -13.70 -17.51 4.64
CA ARG A 54 -14.36 -17.04 5.88
C ARG A 54 -13.36 -16.56 6.92
N GLU A 55 -12.19 -17.20 7.02
CA GLU A 55 -11.11 -16.73 7.90
C GLU A 55 -10.50 -15.42 7.39
N GLU A 56 -10.25 -15.30 6.09
CA GLU A 56 -9.75 -14.07 5.47
C GLU A 56 -10.70 -12.89 5.71
N GLU A 57 -12.01 -13.08 5.50
CA GLU A 57 -13.01 -12.06 5.77
C GLU A 57 -13.06 -11.66 7.25
N ARG A 58 -12.91 -12.63 8.17
CA ARG A 58 -12.87 -12.35 9.61
C ARG A 58 -11.61 -11.56 9.98
N ASN A 59 -10.46 -11.94 9.42
CA ASN A 59 -9.20 -11.26 9.68
C ASN A 59 -9.23 -9.81 9.13
N LYS A 60 -9.73 -9.63 7.91
CA LYS A 60 -9.90 -8.30 7.30
C LYS A 60 -10.79 -7.38 8.16
N ARG A 61 -11.92 -7.88 8.65
CA ARG A 61 -12.82 -7.11 9.54
C ARG A 61 -12.17 -6.77 10.88
N ALA A 62 -11.34 -7.65 11.42
CA ALA A 62 -10.60 -7.38 12.65
C ALA A 62 -9.56 -6.26 12.44
N TYR A 63 -8.81 -6.34 11.35
CA TYR A 63 -7.82 -5.32 10.96
C TYR A 63 -8.45 -3.95 10.73
N GLU A 64 -9.58 -3.88 10.01
CA GLU A 64 -10.30 -2.61 9.79
C GLU A 64 -10.79 -1.98 11.11
N ARG A 65 -11.29 -2.80 12.03
CA ARG A 65 -11.74 -2.36 13.35
C ARG A 65 -10.58 -1.83 14.21
N GLU A 66 -9.43 -2.46 14.14
CA GLU A 66 -8.23 -2.02 14.86
C GLU A 66 -7.71 -0.69 14.31
N LYS A 67 -7.62 -0.56 12.99
CA LYS A 67 -7.25 0.70 12.31
C LYS A 67 -8.19 1.85 12.65
N GLU A 68 -9.49 1.59 12.75
CA GLU A 68 -10.46 2.61 13.18
C GLU A 68 -10.27 3.02 14.64
N LYS A 69 -9.96 2.07 15.54
CA LYS A 69 -9.62 2.39 16.94
C LYS A 69 -8.36 3.22 17.05
N GLU A 70 -7.33 2.92 16.27
CA GLU A 70 -6.10 3.72 16.21
C GLU A 70 -6.36 5.15 15.73
N ARG A 71 -7.24 5.32 14.73
CA ARG A 71 -7.67 6.65 14.25
C ARG A 71 -8.45 7.43 15.29
N ARG A 72 -9.23 6.76 16.13
CA ARG A 72 -10.02 7.36 17.22
C ARG A 72 -9.23 7.45 18.54
N ASN A 73 -7.96 7.04 18.56
CA ASN A 73 -7.14 7.05 19.77
C ASN A 73 -6.79 8.50 20.17
N VAL A 74 -7.12 8.84 21.42
CA VAL A 74 -6.92 10.17 22.00
C VAL A 74 -5.44 10.58 22.06
N PHE A 75 -4.53 9.61 22.23
CA PHE A 75 -3.09 9.88 22.24
C PHE A 75 -2.58 10.25 20.85
N ASN A 76 -3.05 9.57 19.80
CA ASN A 76 -2.73 9.92 18.41
C ASN A 76 -3.32 11.29 18.03
N PHE A 77 -4.52 11.62 18.53
CA PHE A 77 -5.10 12.94 18.36
C PHE A 77 -4.27 14.02 19.05
N LEU A 78 -3.86 13.80 20.30
CA LEU A 78 -3.02 14.73 21.05
C LEU A 78 -1.65 14.92 20.39
N ASN A 79 -1.03 13.83 19.92
CA ASN A 79 0.23 13.86 19.19
C ASN A 79 0.09 14.63 17.87
N ARG A 80 -1.09 14.57 17.22
CA ARG A 80 -1.36 15.34 16.01
C ARG A 80 -1.67 16.82 16.26
N THR A 81 -2.26 17.17 17.41
CA THR A 81 -2.70 18.55 17.70
C THR A 81 -1.68 19.35 18.50
N LEU A 82 -0.88 18.69 19.36
CA LEU A 82 0.13 19.31 20.22
C LEU A 82 1.55 18.89 19.88
N GLY A 83 1.74 17.79 19.13
CA GLY A 83 3.05 17.37 18.67
C GLY A 83 3.56 18.30 17.57
N ASP A 84 4.47 19.18 17.96
CA ASP A 84 5.26 20.00 17.05
C ASP A 84 6.00 19.08 16.05
N LYS A 85 5.59 19.16 14.79
CA LYS A 85 6.28 18.69 13.57
C LYS A 85 7.31 17.57 13.76
N ALA A 86 6.89 16.30 13.72
CA ALA A 86 7.80 15.21 13.33
C ALA A 86 7.13 14.07 12.58
N ASP A 87 5.89 13.67 12.92
CA ASP A 87 5.20 12.61 12.18
C ASP A 87 3.82 13.09 11.72
N GLY A 88 3.77 13.50 10.45
CA GLY A 88 2.52 13.69 9.74
C GLY A 88 1.72 12.38 9.67
N PRO A 89 0.41 12.46 9.36
CA PRO A 89 -0.39 11.26 9.13
C PRO A 89 0.33 10.40 8.09
N GLU A 90 0.33 9.07 8.30
CA GLU A 90 0.62 8.03 7.30
C GLU A 90 0.68 8.63 5.90
N PRO A 91 1.84 8.57 5.20
CA PRO A 91 1.91 9.11 3.87
C PRO A 91 0.83 8.39 3.06
N THR A 92 -0.28 9.10 2.77
CA THR A 92 -0.81 9.01 1.43
C THR A 92 0.43 9.14 0.58
N VAL A 93 0.69 8.11 -0.20
CA VAL A 93 1.93 7.91 -0.93
C VAL A 93 2.06 9.06 -1.93
N ALA A 94 2.42 10.25 -1.44
CA ALA A 94 3.38 11.13 -2.03
C ALA A 94 4.70 10.39 -1.85
N THR A 95 4.80 9.26 -2.56
CA THR A 95 6.04 8.91 -3.20
C THR A 95 6.59 10.26 -3.65
N LYS A 96 7.76 10.62 -3.10
CA LYS A 96 8.70 11.40 -3.89
C LYS A 96 8.87 10.54 -5.14
N MET A 97 7.96 10.70 -6.11
CA MET A 97 7.95 9.91 -7.31
C MET A 97 9.30 10.22 -7.90
N ASP A 98 10.16 9.21 -7.91
CA ASP A 98 11.47 9.37 -8.48
C ASP A 98 11.21 9.81 -9.92
N ILE A 99 11.51 11.08 -10.20
CA ILE A 99 11.15 11.77 -11.44
C ILE A 99 11.69 10.94 -12.63
N LYS A 100 12.75 10.15 -12.39
CA LYS A 100 13.38 9.19 -13.27
C LYS A 100 12.55 7.94 -13.59
N GLN A 101 11.75 7.43 -12.64
CA GLN A 101 10.95 6.20 -12.80
C GLN A 101 9.52 6.46 -13.33
N SER A 102 9.06 7.71 -13.29
CA SER A 102 7.72 8.09 -13.76
C SER A 102 7.59 7.98 -15.30
N THR A 103 6.40 7.69 -15.83
CA THR A 103 6.15 7.69 -17.29
C THR A 103 6.03 9.12 -17.84
N THR A 104 6.21 9.32 -19.15
CA THR A 104 6.10 10.65 -19.79
C THR A 104 4.73 11.30 -19.57
N LYS A 105 3.65 10.51 -19.61
CA LYS A 105 2.28 10.97 -19.31
C LYS A 105 2.16 11.44 -17.86
N ASN A 106 2.71 10.68 -16.91
CA ASN A 106 2.69 11.05 -15.50
C ASN A 106 3.51 12.33 -15.23
N LEU A 107 4.66 12.51 -15.89
CA LEU A 107 5.42 13.77 -15.80
C LEU A 107 4.65 14.98 -16.31
N ASN A 108 3.84 14.84 -17.38
CA ASN A 108 3.00 15.94 -17.86
C ASN A 108 1.88 16.29 -16.88
N ILE A 109 1.25 15.28 -16.28
CA ILE A 109 0.21 15.47 -15.27
C ILE A 109 0.80 16.15 -14.03
N GLU A 110 1.96 15.71 -13.56
CA GLU A 110 2.66 16.33 -12.42
C GLU A 110 3.09 17.76 -12.73
N GLN A 111 3.61 18.02 -13.94
CA GLN A 111 3.92 19.38 -14.38
C GLN A 111 2.68 20.27 -14.30
N PHE A 112 1.53 19.80 -14.80
CA PHE A 112 0.28 20.55 -14.75
C PHE A 112 -0.14 20.86 -13.31
N LYS A 113 -0.14 19.86 -12.42
CA LYS A 113 -0.47 20.05 -11.00
C LYS A 113 0.43 21.10 -10.33
N ILE A 114 1.75 20.98 -10.51
CA ILE A 114 2.72 21.92 -9.92
C ILE A 114 2.48 23.33 -10.46
N THR A 115 2.17 23.50 -11.74
CA THR A 115 1.86 24.82 -12.30
C THR A 115 0.56 25.41 -11.75
N GLU A 116 -0.47 24.58 -11.49
CA GLU A 116 -1.71 25.04 -10.88
C GLU A 116 -1.50 25.46 -9.42
N ASP A 117 -0.76 24.65 -8.66
CA ASP A 117 -0.39 24.92 -7.28
C ASP A 117 0.46 26.19 -7.16
N ALA A 118 1.45 26.36 -8.05
CA ALA A 118 2.25 27.59 -8.10
C ALA A 118 1.38 28.83 -8.34
N ARG A 119 0.44 28.77 -9.30
CA ARG A 119 -0.53 29.85 -9.56
C ARG A 119 -1.45 30.12 -8.37
N ARG A 120 -1.79 29.09 -7.59
CA ARG A 120 -2.58 29.26 -6.36
C ARG A 120 -1.78 30.02 -5.31
N VAL A 121 -0.54 29.61 -5.05
CA VAL A 121 0.36 30.27 -4.09
C VAL A 121 0.67 31.71 -4.52
N GLU A 122 0.91 31.97 -5.81
CA GLU A 122 1.10 33.33 -6.33
C GLU A 122 -0.09 34.25 -6.03
N ARG A 123 -1.33 33.76 -6.24
CA ARG A 123 -2.54 34.51 -5.90
C ARG A 123 -2.66 34.76 -4.39
N GLU A 124 -2.26 33.81 -3.56
CA GLU A 124 -2.22 34.01 -2.11
C GLU A 124 -1.18 35.05 -1.69
N ILE A 125 0.01 35.04 -2.30
CA ILE A 125 1.04 36.05 -2.05
C ILE A 125 0.52 37.45 -2.41
N VAL A 126 -0.22 37.60 -3.51
CA VAL A 126 -0.85 38.88 -3.88
C VAL A 126 -1.88 39.30 -2.81
N LYS A 127 -2.72 38.38 -2.33
CA LYS A 127 -3.68 38.65 -1.24
C LYS A 127 -2.98 39.04 0.07
N LEU A 128 -1.89 38.36 0.43
CA LEU A 128 -1.11 38.68 1.63
C LEU A 128 -0.42 40.04 1.51
N ASN A 129 0.13 40.38 0.34
CA ASN A 129 0.70 41.71 0.06
C ASN A 129 -0.36 42.82 0.21
N THR A 130 -1.54 42.65 -0.37
CA THR A 130 -2.64 43.61 -0.19
C THR A 130 -3.15 43.70 1.25
N SER A 131 -3.05 42.62 2.02
CA SER A 131 -3.35 42.68 3.46
C SER A 131 -2.24 43.40 4.23
N LEU A 132 -0.98 43.21 3.84
CA LEU A 132 0.17 43.84 4.46
C LEU A 132 0.11 45.36 4.33
N THR A 133 -0.34 45.88 3.18
CA THR A 133 -0.51 47.33 2.96
C THR A 133 -1.64 47.94 3.79
N ARG A 134 -2.60 47.14 4.29
CA ARG A 134 -3.67 47.61 5.19
C ARG A 134 -3.23 47.73 6.64
N HIS A 135 -2.16 47.06 7.05
CA HIS A 135 -1.67 47.07 8.42
C HIS A 135 -0.51 48.07 8.57
N ALA A 136 -0.55 48.86 9.65
CA ALA A 136 0.54 49.77 9.99
C ALA A 136 1.86 49.01 10.21
N PRO A 137 3.00 49.54 9.72
CA PRO A 137 4.31 48.92 9.91
C PRO A 137 4.61 48.79 11.42
N GLY A 138 5.10 47.63 11.83
CA GLY A 138 5.43 47.33 13.24
C GLY A 138 4.28 46.75 14.08
N SER A 139 3.03 46.78 13.59
CA SER A 139 1.90 46.10 14.24
C SER A 139 2.15 44.59 14.35
N ALA A 140 1.59 43.94 15.37
CA ALA A 140 1.57 42.48 15.49
C ALA A 140 0.92 41.82 14.26
N GLY A 141 -0.14 42.42 13.72
CA GLY A 141 -0.79 41.95 12.49
C GLY A 141 0.12 42.06 11.26
N HIS A 142 0.88 43.16 11.14
CA HIS A 142 1.86 43.33 10.06
C HIS A 142 2.97 42.27 10.13
N ARG A 143 3.50 42.00 11.33
CA ARG A 143 4.50 40.94 11.54
C ARG A 143 3.98 39.55 11.17
N ASN A 144 2.76 39.20 11.59
CA ASN A 144 2.17 37.90 11.28
C ASN A 144 1.91 37.71 9.79
N VAL A 145 1.36 38.73 9.10
CA VAL A 145 1.16 38.69 7.65
C VAL A 145 2.50 38.59 6.91
N ASN A 146 3.54 39.30 7.37
CA ASN A 146 4.87 39.22 6.77
C ASN A 146 5.50 37.83 6.94
N LEU A 147 5.34 37.19 8.11
CA LEU A 147 5.79 35.81 8.33
C LEU A 147 5.09 34.82 7.38
N GLN A 148 3.77 34.94 7.21
CA GLN A 148 3.02 34.12 6.25
C GLN A 148 3.48 34.36 4.82
N LEU A 149 3.80 35.61 4.46
CA LEU A 149 4.30 35.97 3.15
C LEU A 149 5.66 35.33 2.88
N MET A 150 6.57 35.35 3.86
CA MET A 150 7.86 34.65 3.76
C MET A 150 7.69 33.13 3.58
N GLU A 151 6.74 32.52 4.30
CA GLU A 151 6.44 31.10 4.17
C GLU A 151 5.90 30.76 2.78
N ARG A 152 4.92 31.52 2.26
CA ARG A 152 4.36 31.30 0.92
C ARG A 152 5.38 31.56 -0.19
N ASN A 153 6.26 32.55 -0.02
CA ASN A 153 7.38 32.75 -0.94
C ASN A 153 8.32 31.55 -0.95
N LYS A 154 8.66 31.00 0.22
CA LYS A 154 9.49 29.80 0.31
C LYS A 154 8.80 28.62 -0.40
N GLU A 155 7.52 28.40 -0.15
CA GLU A 155 6.73 27.37 -0.84
C GLU A 155 6.76 27.56 -2.36
N LEU A 156 6.52 28.78 -2.85
CA LEU A 156 6.61 29.11 -4.28
C LEU A 156 7.99 28.77 -4.86
N THR A 157 9.08 29.09 -4.17
CA THR A 157 10.43 28.72 -4.64
C THR A 157 10.62 27.21 -4.72
N THR A 158 10.06 26.44 -3.78
CA THR A 158 10.15 24.97 -3.84
C THR A 158 9.37 24.40 -5.01
N LEU A 159 8.16 24.90 -5.29
CA LEU A 159 7.35 24.49 -6.44
C LEU A 159 8.06 24.83 -7.76
N ARG A 160 8.63 26.04 -7.88
CA ARG A 160 9.41 26.46 -9.05
C ARG A 160 10.66 25.59 -9.27
N ASN A 161 11.32 25.15 -8.20
CA ASN A 161 12.46 24.25 -8.30
C ASN A 161 12.04 22.87 -8.81
N LYS A 162 10.94 22.31 -8.29
CA LYS A 162 10.37 21.04 -8.78
C LYS A 162 9.95 21.13 -10.25
N GLU A 163 9.32 22.25 -10.64
CA GLU A 163 8.95 22.54 -12.03
C GLU A 163 10.18 22.48 -12.97
N LYS A 164 11.29 23.10 -12.55
CA LYS A 164 12.56 23.07 -13.31
C LYS A 164 13.13 21.65 -13.40
N GLU A 165 13.05 20.86 -12.35
CA GLU A 165 13.53 19.47 -12.36
C GLU A 165 12.73 18.60 -13.32
N ILE A 166 11.40 18.69 -13.29
CA ILE A 166 10.53 17.96 -14.22
C ILE A 166 10.78 18.41 -15.67
N SER A 167 10.93 19.71 -15.91
CA SER A 167 11.24 20.23 -17.25
C SER A 167 12.58 19.71 -17.78
N LYS A 168 13.61 19.65 -16.93
CA LYS A 168 14.91 19.06 -17.29
C LYS A 168 14.78 17.60 -17.67
N GLU A 169 14.06 16.80 -16.87
CA GLU A 169 13.82 15.39 -17.15
C GLU A 169 13.05 15.20 -18.47
N GLN A 170 11.99 15.97 -18.71
CA GLN A 170 11.23 15.91 -19.95
C GLN A 170 12.09 16.22 -21.17
N ASN A 171 12.97 17.21 -21.08
CA ASN A 171 13.90 17.55 -22.16
C ASN A 171 14.93 16.45 -22.39
N GLN A 172 15.46 15.82 -21.33
CA GLN A 172 16.37 14.68 -21.45
C GLN A 172 15.70 13.50 -22.18
N ARG A 173 14.45 13.20 -21.86
CA ARG A 173 13.69 12.12 -22.52
C ARG A 173 13.39 12.41 -23.98
N LYS A 174 12.94 13.64 -24.29
CA LYS A 174 12.73 14.09 -25.67
C LYS A 174 14.01 14.02 -26.50
N ASN A 175 15.16 14.38 -25.89
CA ASN A 175 16.45 14.28 -26.56
C ASN A 175 16.84 12.81 -26.81
N LYS A 176 16.67 11.93 -25.81
CA LYS A 176 16.92 10.49 -25.96
C LYS A 176 16.05 9.89 -27.07
N GLU A 177 14.75 10.20 -27.10
CA GLU A 177 13.82 9.71 -28.12
C GLU A 177 14.29 10.06 -29.54
N LYS A 178 14.68 11.33 -29.78
CA LYS A 178 15.25 11.78 -31.05
C LYS A 178 16.52 11.05 -31.47
N MET A 179 17.32 10.60 -30.50
CA MET A 179 18.57 9.86 -30.76
C MET A 179 18.36 8.36 -30.95
N THR A 180 17.17 7.83 -30.67
CA THR A 180 16.85 6.40 -30.75
C THR A 180 15.96 6.02 -31.93
N VAL A 181 15.39 7.00 -32.63
CA VAL A 181 14.64 6.77 -33.87
C VAL A 181 15.62 6.87 -35.03
N PHE A 182 16.01 5.72 -35.59
CA PHE A 182 16.81 5.58 -36.80
C PHE A 182 15.93 5.09 -37.95
#